data_AF-A0AAW2ZEQ9-F1
#
_entry.id   AF-A0AAW2ZEQ9-F1
#
_cell.length_a   1.000
_cell.length_b   1.000
_cell.length_c   1.000
_cell.angle_alpha   90.00
_cell.angle_beta   90.00
_cell.angle_gamma   90.00
#
_symmetry.space_group_name_H-M   'P 1'
#
loop_
_entity.id
_entity.type
_entity.pdbx_description
1 polymer ?
#
loop_
_entity_poly.entity_id
_entity_poly.type
_entity_poly.pdbx_seq_one_letter_code
_entity_poly.pdbx_strand_id
1 'polypeptide(L)'
;MSIKAVKTEKMNFVRLLVVAVLLFVGVQGYSLKVVNKVNPCSGRSYCTLKMFYTGYQQKDLCLGATMTFDGSQIPGTGLGIQENGMYCRSHGGETGCINPDNAGMQLVLKGGSCNNIQLNDPFYCGKYPPNAKSVLDVQMSGSWPNCVATIYRKGGAPGCQSRC
;
A
#
# COMPACT_ATOMS: atom_id res chain seq x y z
N MET A 1 -59.78 4.48 18.54
CA MET A 1 -58.31 4.33 18.42
C MET A 1 -57.66 5.62 18.92
N SER A 2 -56.81 5.56 19.94
CA SER A 2 -56.29 6.75 20.63
C SER A 2 -55.14 7.41 19.85
N ILE A 3 -55.28 8.71 19.54
CA ILE A 3 -54.30 9.55 18.83
C ILE A 3 -52.91 9.51 19.51
N LYS A 4 -52.85 9.20 20.82
CA LYS A 4 -51.59 9.03 21.56
C LYS A 4 -50.78 7.81 21.11
N ALA A 5 -51.42 6.71 20.72
CA ALA A 5 -50.72 5.49 20.31
C ALA A 5 -49.99 5.67 18.96
N VAL A 6 -50.63 6.36 18.01
CA VAL A 6 -50.09 6.65 16.67
C VAL A 6 -48.87 7.57 16.72
N LYS A 7 -48.79 8.47 17.71
CA LYS A 7 -47.68 9.42 17.87
C LYS A 7 -46.42 8.74 18.42
N THR A 8 -46.57 7.74 19.29
CA THR A 8 -45.46 7.00 19.90
C THR A 8 -44.77 6.07 18.91
N GLU A 9 -45.51 5.37 18.04
CA GLU A 9 -44.91 4.51 17.00
C GLU A 9 -44.08 5.30 15.98
N LYS A 10 -44.59 6.44 15.51
CA LYS A 10 -43.85 7.32 14.58
C LYS A 10 -42.54 7.84 15.19
N MET A 11 -42.53 8.13 16.49
CA MET A 11 -41.34 8.62 17.18
C MET A 11 -40.27 7.52 17.36
N ASN A 12 -40.68 6.26 17.49
CA ASN A 12 -39.77 5.11 17.54
C ASN A 12 -39.18 4.79 16.15
N PHE A 13 -39.97 4.92 15.08
CA PHE A 13 -39.50 4.70 13.71
C PHE A 13 -38.46 5.73 13.27
N VAL A 14 -38.67 7.02 13.59
CA VAL A 14 -37.71 8.09 13.28
C VAL A 14 -36.39 7.89 14.04
N ARG A 15 -36.44 7.46 15.31
CA ARG A 15 -35.23 7.16 16.09
C ARG A 15 -34.47 5.97 15.53
N LEU A 16 -35.16 4.90 15.13
CA LEU A 16 -34.55 3.73 14.50
C LEU A 16 -33.86 4.09 13.18
N LEU A 17 -34.49 4.96 12.38
CA LEU A 17 -33.95 5.43 11.11
C LEU A 17 -32.71 6.32 11.29
N VAL A 18 -32.70 7.19 12.31
CA VAL A 18 -31.53 8.02 12.67
C VAL A 18 -30.37 7.15 13.16
N VAL A 19 -30.63 6.14 13.99
CA VAL A 19 -29.59 5.19 14.44
C VAL A 19 -29.06 4.35 13.28
N ALA A 20 -29.93 3.88 12.37
CA ALA A 20 -29.49 3.17 11.18
C ALA A 20 -28.64 4.04 10.26
N VAL A 21 -29.06 5.28 9.96
CA VAL A 21 -28.28 6.23 9.15
C VAL A 21 -26.93 6.55 9.82
N LEU A 22 -26.88 6.77 11.13
CA LEU A 22 -25.62 6.97 11.85
C LEU A 22 -24.70 5.73 11.83
N LEU A 23 -25.27 4.53 11.79
CA LEU A 23 -24.52 3.28 11.63
C LEU A 23 -24.00 3.08 10.20
N PHE A 24 -24.68 3.59 9.17
CA PHE A 24 -24.24 3.53 7.77
C PHE A 24 -23.23 4.63 7.38
N VAL A 25 -23.21 5.76 8.07
CA VAL A 25 -22.25 6.86 7.83
C VAL A 25 -20.83 6.52 8.35
N GLY A 26 -20.67 5.38 9.04
CA GLY A 26 -19.45 5.00 9.76
C GLY A 26 -18.44 4.10 9.03
N VAL A 27 -18.64 3.71 7.76
CA VAL A 27 -17.55 3.08 7.00
C VAL A 27 -16.61 4.19 6.52
N GLN A 28 -15.81 4.72 7.44
CA GLN A 28 -14.79 5.70 7.07
C GLN A 28 -13.78 5.02 6.15
N GLY A 29 -13.92 5.26 4.85
CA GLY A 29 -12.85 5.00 3.90
C GLY A 29 -11.60 5.75 4.37
N TYR A 30 -10.45 5.08 4.33
CA TYR A 30 -9.17 5.73 4.60
C TYR A 30 -8.52 6.17 3.30
N SER A 31 -7.63 7.16 3.37
CA SER A 31 -6.79 7.58 2.27
C SER A 31 -5.33 7.26 2.61
N LEU A 32 -4.60 6.70 1.65
CA LEU A 32 -3.19 6.41 1.77
C LEU A 32 -2.41 7.15 0.68
N LYS A 33 -1.63 8.14 1.09
CA LYS A 33 -0.65 8.80 0.23
C LYS A 33 0.67 8.04 0.29
N VAL A 34 1.14 7.52 -0.84
CA VAL A 34 2.46 6.93 -1.00
C VAL A 34 3.41 7.97 -1.55
N VAL A 35 4.57 8.12 -0.91
CA VAL A 35 5.65 9.03 -1.30
C VAL A 35 6.88 8.20 -1.62
N ASN A 36 7.39 8.31 -2.84
CA ASN A 36 8.60 7.59 -3.24
C ASN A 36 9.87 8.38 -2.92
N LYS A 37 10.73 7.85 -2.04
CA LYS A 37 12.08 8.35 -1.76
C LYS A 37 13.17 7.32 -2.10
N VAL A 38 12.83 6.28 -2.85
CA VAL A 38 13.75 5.24 -3.34
C VAL A 38 14.53 5.80 -4.53
N ASN A 39 15.82 6.10 -4.31
CA ASN A 39 16.71 6.49 -5.40
C ASN A 39 16.89 5.34 -6.41
N PRO A 40 17.08 5.58 -7.71
CA PRO A 40 17.54 4.53 -8.63
C PRO A 40 18.92 4.01 -8.20
N CYS A 41 19.28 2.82 -8.66
CA CYS A 41 20.66 2.33 -8.52
C CYS A 41 21.63 3.32 -9.22
N SER A 42 22.86 3.41 -8.73
CA SER A 42 23.86 4.36 -9.25
C SER A 42 24.04 4.25 -10.76
N GLY A 43 24.11 5.39 -11.45
CA GLY A 43 24.28 5.47 -12.90
C GLY A 43 23.05 5.13 -13.74
N ARG A 44 21.87 4.96 -13.13
CA ARG A 44 20.62 4.60 -13.83
C ARG A 44 19.51 5.63 -13.58
N SER A 45 18.56 5.71 -14.50
CA SER A 45 17.37 6.57 -14.40
C SER A 45 16.12 5.76 -14.77
N TYR A 46 15.24 5.52 -13.79
CA TYR A 46 13.98 4.79 -13.95
C TYR A 46 13.03 5.11 -12.79
N CYS A 47 11.73 4.89 -12.96
CA CYS A 47 10.80 4.90 -11.84
C CYS A 47 11.06 3.68 -10.95
N THR A 48 11.39 3.92 -9.69
CA THR A 48 11.93 2.90 -8.77
C THR A 48 10.89 2.05 -8.08
N LEU A 49 9.62 2.45 -8.12
CA LEU A 49 8.51 1.68 -7.55
C LEU A 49 7.45 1.39 -8.61
N LYS A 50 6.88 0.19 -8.54
CA LYS A 50 5.68 -0.22 -9.26
C LYS A 50 4.61 -0.59 -8.23
N MET A 51 3.45 0.04 -8.33
CA MET A 51 2.34 -0.11 -7.39
C MET A 51 1.28 -1.03 -8.01
N PHE A 52 0.71 -1.95 -7.24
CA PHE A 52 -0.36 -2.86 -7.66
C PHE A 52 -1.57 -2.71 -6.73
N TYR A 53 -2.72 -2.42 -7.31
CA TYR A 53 -3.93 -2.03 -6.59
C TYR A 53 -5.18 -2.62 -7.27
N THR A 54 -6.38 -2.38 -6.71
CA THR A 54 -7.60 -3.09 -7.10
C THR A 54 -7.88 -3.01 -8.61
N GLY A 55 -8.42 -4.10 -9.18
CA GLY A 55 -8.75 -4.17 -10.61
C GLY A 55 -7.56 -4.49 -11.52
N TYR A 56 -6.53 -5.16 -10.99
CA TYR A 56 -5.27 -5.47 -11.71
C TYR A 56 -4.55 -4.23 -12.23
N GLN A 57 -4.83 -3.07 -11.62
CA GLN A 57 -4.21 -1.83 -12.02
C GLN A 57 -2.78 -1.79 -11.49
N GLN A 58 -1.89 -1.26 -12.33
CA GLN A 58 -0.50 -1.06 -12.01
C GLN A 58 -0.06 0.35 -12.37
N LYS A 59 0.87 0.92 -11.61
CA LYS A 59 1.43 2.23 -11.94
C LYS A 59 2.83 2.40 -11.39
N ASP A 60 3.71 2.90 -12.24
CA ASP A 60 5.06 3.26 -11.83
C ASP A 60 5.06 4.59 -11.07
N LEU A 61 5.90 4.67 -10.05
CA LEU A 61 6.08 5.85 -9.21
C LEU A 61 7.57 6.20 -9.20
N CYS A 62 7.91 7.34 -9.80
CA CYS A 62 9.29 7.84 -9.88
C CYS A 62 9.77 8.49 -8.58
N LEU A 63 11.09 8.65 -8.43
CA LEU A 63 11.70 9.30 -7.27
C LEU A 63 11.08 10.70 -7.04
N GLY A 64 10.66 10.96 -5.80
CA GLY A 64 10.05 12.22 -5.37
C GLY A 64 8.56 12.34 -5.71
N ALA A 65 8.01 11.47 -6.56
CA ALA A 65 6.61 11.49 -6.91
C ALA A 65 5.74 10.91 -5.78
N THR A 66 4.45 11.27 -5.81
CA THR A 66 3.46 10.79 -4.84
C THR A 66 2.22 10.24 -5.53
N MET A 67 1.55 9.29 -4.89
CA MET A 67 0.27 8.76 -5.34
C MET A 67 -0.67 8.62 -4.15
N THR A 68 -1.94 8.95 -4.34
CA THR A 68 -2.96 8.79 -3.29
C THR A 68 -3.91 7.68 -3.72
N PHE A 69 -4.20 6.79 -2.77
CA PHE A 69 -5.17 5.73 -2.91
C PHE A 69 -6.29 5.93 -1.90
N ASP A 70 -7.52 5.83 -2.35
CA ASP A 70 -8.64 5.60 -1.45
C ASP A 70 -8.63 4.14 -1.00
N GLY A 71 -9.11 3.86 0.21
CA GLY A 71 -9.07 2.52 0.80
C GLY A 71 -9.82 1.47 -0.03
N SER A 72 -10.79 1.88 -0.86
CA SER A 72 -11.47 1.00 -1.83
C SER A 72 -10.58 0.55 -2.98
N GLN A 73 -9.52 1.31 -3.28
CA GLN A 73 -8.52 0.98 -4.30
C GLN A 73 -7.44 0.05 -3.76
N ILE A 74 -7.41 -0.22 -2.45
CA ILE A 74 -6.44 -1.13 -1.84
C ILE A 74 -7.12 -2.49 -1.62
N PRO A 75 -6.64 -3.57 -2.26
CA PRO A 75 -7.19 -4.91 -2.02
C PRO A 75 -7.11 -5.30 -0.54
N GLY A 76 -7.99 -6.19 -0.09
CA GLY A 76 -7.96 -6.70 1.29
C GLY A 76 -6.64 -7.41 1.66
N THR A 77 -5.87 -7.86 0.66
CA THR A 77 -4.52 -8.42 0.82
C THR A 77 -3.42 -7.37 1.01
N GLY A 78 -3.74 -6.08 0.81
CA GLY A 78 -2.82 -4.95 0.91
C GLY A 78 -2.46 -4.33 -0.44
N LEU A 79 -1.83 -3.16 -0.37
CA LEU A 79 -1.28 -2.45 -1.51
C LEU A 79 0.02 -3.14 -1.95
N GLY A 80 0.06 -3.67 -3.17
CA GLY A 80 1.28 -4.27 -3.71
C GLY A 80 2.29 -3.19 -4.05
N ILE A 81 3.51 -3.34 -3.55
CA ILE A 81 4.64 -2.45 -3.82
C ILE A 81 5.79 -3.31 -4.30
N GLN A 82 6.32 -3.00 -5.47
CA GLN A 82 7.50 -3.65 -6.01
C GLN A 82 8.59 -2.63 -6.25
N GLU A 83 9.82 -3.00 -5.92
CA GLU A 83 10.99 -2.22 -6.27
C GLU A 83 11.44 -2.62 -7.70
N ASN A 84 11.61 -1.63 -8.57
CA ASN A 84 11.86 -1.79 -10.02
C ASN A 84 13.35 -1.59 -10.39
N GLY A 85 14.25 -2.00 -9.49
CA GLY A 85 15.69 -1.82 -9.60
C GLY A 85 16.35 -2.82 -10.54
N MET A 86 17.68 -2.83 -10.63
CA MET A 86 18.39 -3.86 -11.39
C MET A 86 19.34 -4.60 -10.48
N TYR A 87 19.08 -5.89 -10.29
CA TYR A 87 19.70 -6.71 -9.25
C TYR A 87 20.53 -7.82 -9.85
N CYS A 88 21.63 -8.12 -9.17
CA CYS A 88 22.43 -9.31 -9.44
C CYS A 88 21.68 -10.54 -8.95
N ARG A 89 21.61 -11.59 -9.77
CA ARG A 89 21.01 -12.86 -9.36
C ARG A 89 21.91 -13.50 -8.31
N SER A 90 21.34 -13.83 -7.16
CA SER A 90 22.07 -14.32 -5.98
C SER A 90 22.47 -15.80 -6.04
N HIS A 91 22.40 -16.45 -7.21
CA HIS A 91 22.65 -17.89 -7.36
C HIS A 91 23.75 -18.25 -8.38
N GLY A 92 24.81 -17.45 -8.42
CA GLY A 92 26.16 -17.87 -8.82
C GLY A 92 26.31 -18.44 -10.23
N GLY A 93 26.68 -17.59 -11.19
CA GLY A 93 27.11 -17.99 -12.55
C GLY A 93 26.37 -17.29 -13.69
N GLU A 94 25.36 -16.48 -13.39
CA GLU A 94 24.54 -15.80 -14.38
C GLU A 94 25.09 -14.39 -14.66
N THR A 95 25.52 -14.14 -15.89
CA THR A 95 26.09 -12.84 -16.29
C THR A 95 25.00 -11.76 -16.33
N GLY A 96 25.19 -10.67 -15.58
CA GLY A 96 24.42 -9.43 -15.71
C GLY A 96 23.39 -9.14 -14.61
N CYS A 97 22.98 -7.87 -14.52
CA CYS A 97 21.89 -7.42 -13.66
C CYS A 97 20.55 -7.57 -14.40
N ILE A 98 19.50 -8.03 -13.72
CA ILE A 98 18.14 -8.08 -14.29
C ILE A 98 17.23 -7.17 -13.47
N ASN A 99 16.27 -6.52 -14.13
CA ASN A 99 15.16 -5.90 -13.43
C ASN A 99 14.30 -6.99 -12.77
N PRO A 100 14.22 -7.11 -11.45
CA PRO A 100 13.32 -8.02 -10.82
C PRO A 100 11.97 -7.35 -10.88
N ASP A 101 11.31 -7.55 -12.01
CA ASP A 101 9.91 -7.24 -12.19
C ASP A 101 8.99 -8.01 -11.20
N ASN A 102 9.55 -8.63 -10.15
CA ASN A 102 8.91 -9.50 -9.17
C ASN A 102 9.50 -9.37 -7.72
N ALA A 103 10.27 -8.32 -7.41
CA ALA A 103 10.74 -8.03 -6.05
C ALA A 103 9.67 -7.29 -5.23
N GLY A 104 8.53 -7.93 -4.98
CA GLY A 104 7.35 -7.29 -4.37
C GLY A 104 7.26 -7.39 -2.84
N MET A 105 6.33 -6.63 -2.25
CA MET A 105 5.77 -6.75 -0.90
C MET A 105 4.32 -6.27 -0.90
N GLN A 106 3.54 -6.57 0.15
CA GLN A 106 2.20 -6.00 0.32
C GLN A 106 2.14 -5.16 1.60
N LEU A 107 1.72 -3.91 1.49
CA LEU A 107 1.46 -3.00 2.61
C LEU A 107 -0.01 -3.07 3.00
N VAL A 108 -0.27 -3.59 4.20
CA VAL A 108 -1.62 -3.65 4.79
C VAL A 108 -1.73 -2.57 5.86
N LEU A 109 -2.74 -1.71 5.74
CA LEU A 109 -3.10 -0.72 6.74
C LEU A 109 -4.24 -1.27 7.60
N LYS A 110 -4.02 -1.48 8.89
CA LYS A 110 -5.05 -1.93 9.83
C LYS A 110 -5.75 -0.71 10.43
N GLY A 111 -7.07 -0.77 10.51
CA GLY A 111 -7.90 0.38 10.89
C GLY A 111 -7.55 1.02 12.24
N GLY A 112 -7.87 2.30 12.37
CA GLY A 112 -7.79 3.04 13.63
C GLY A 112 -6.45 3.74 13.90
N SER A 113 -5.40 3.51 13.10
CA SER A 113 -4.14 4.26 13.20
C SER A 113 -3.28 4.10 11.94
N CYS A 114 -2.61 5.17 11.51
CA CYS A 114 -1.69 5.13 10.37
C CYS A 114 -0.40 4.32 10.65
N ASN A 115 -0.06 4.11 11.93
CA ASN A 115 1.11 3.33 12.32
C ASN A 115 0.80 1.83 12.51
N ASN A 116 -0.49 1.45 12.47
CA ASN A 116 -0.90 0.06 12.59
C ASN A 116 -0.81 -0.61 11.22
N ILE A 117 0.40 -1.01 10.83
CA ILE A 117 0.67 -1.59 9.52
C ILE A 117 1.18 -3.03 9.62
N GLN A 118 1.08 -3.75 8.51
CA GLN A 118 1.70 -5.05 8.31
C GLN A 118 2.30 -5.11 6.90
N LEU A 119 3.53 -5.61 6.81
CA LEU A 119 4.21 -5.86 5.53
C LEU A 119 4.23 -7.37 5.25
N ASN A 120 3.45 -7.80 4.27
CA ASN A 120 3.42 -9.21 3.83
C ASN A 120 4.39 -9.46 2.68
N ASP A 121 4.73 -10.74 2.52
CA ASP A 121 5.42 -11.21 1.31
C ASP A 121 4.55 -11.00 0.07
N PRO A 122 5.15 -10.84 -1.11
CA PRO A 122 4.37 -10.71 -2.34
C PRO A 122 3.63 -12.02 -2.63
N PHE A 123 2.50 -11.92 -3.33
CA PHE A 123 1.75 -13.08 -3.82
C PHE A 123 2.52 -13.86 -4.90
N TYR A 124 3.42 -13.18 -5.63
CA TYR A 124 4.28 -13.76 -6.64
C TYR A 124 5.71 -13.27 -6.45
N CYS A 125 6.64 -14.20 -6.28
CA CYS A 125 8.07 -13.94 -6.31
C CYS A 125 8.65 -14.85 -7.42
N GLY A 126 9.39 -14.27 -8.35
CA GLY A 126 10.10 -15.04 -9.38
C GLY A 126 11.16 -15.96 -8.76
N LYS A 127 11.90 -16.70 -9.59
CA LYS A 127 12.77 -17.77 -9.10
C LYS A 127 13.80 -17.30 -8.05
N TYR A 128 14.38 -16.10 -8.19
CA TYR A 128 15.47 -15.59 -7.32
C TYR A 128 15.57 -14.07 -7.06
N PRO A 129 14.52 -13.22 -7.21
CA PRO A 129 14.65 -11.81 -6.83
C PRO A 129 14.61 -11.64 -5.31
N PRO A 130 15.32 -10.65 -4.74
CA PRO A 130 15.13 -10.31 -3.33
C PRO A 130 13.71 -9.79 -3.12
N ASN A 131 13.10 -10.16 -2.00
CA ASN A 131 11.80 -9.64 -1.59
C ASN A 131 11.90 -8.13 -1.29
N ALA A 132 10.92 -7.31 -1.69
CA ALA A 132 10.97 -5.87 -1.42
C ALA A 132 11.03 -5.57 0.08
N LYS A 133 10.50 -6.41 0.98
CA LYS A 133 10.67 -6.20 2.43
C LYS A 133 12.12 -6.20 2.87
N SER A 134 13.02 -6.86 2.12
CA SER A 134 14.46 -6.88 2.41
C SER A 134 15.21 -5.70 1.80
N VAL A 135 14.57 -4.95 0.89
CA VAL A 135 15.20 -3.85 0.13
C VAL A 135 14.60 -2.50 0.51
N LEU A 136 13.30 -2.46 0.80
CA LEU A 136 12.52 -1.27 1.07
C LEU A 136 12.19 -1.15 2.56
N ASP A 137 12.14 0.10 3.02
CA ASP A 137 11.59 0.49 4.30
C ASP A 137 10.37 1.38 4.09
N VAL A 138 9.42 1.31 5.03
CA VAL A 138 8.17 2.07 4.99
C VAL A 138 8.03 2.86 6.28
N GLN A 139 8.15 4.18 6.16
CA GLN A 139 7.87 5.09 7.26
C GLN A 139 6.43 5.59 7.16
N MET A 140 5.66 5.36 8.21
CA MET A 140 4.28 5.83 8.31
C MET A 140 4.20 7.18 9.03
N SER A 141 3.31 8.04 8.56
CA SER A 141 2.93 9.30 9.21
C SER A 141 1.49 9.69 8.85
N GLY A 142 1.04 10.87 9.27
CA GLY A 142 -0.33 11.35 9.10
C GLY A 142 -1.22 11.03 10.29
N SER A 143 -2.54 11.09 10.09
CA SER A 143 -3.54 10.86 11.13
C SER A 143 -4.76 10.20 10.51
N TRP A 144 -5.26 9.14 11.14
CA TRP A 144 -6.42 8.40 10.63
C TRP A 144 -7.60 9.37 10.39
N PRO A 145 -8.27 9.31 9.23
CA PRO A 145 -8.17 8.32 8.17
C PRO A 145 -7.17 8.65 7.03
N ASN A 146 -6.37 9.72 7.15
CA ASN A 146 -5.46 10.21 6.12
C ASN A 146 -4.00 9.85 6.45
N CYS A 147 -3.53 8.75 5.90
CA CYS A 147 -2.21 8.18 6.18
C CYS A 147 -1.21 8.47 5.07
N VAL A 148 0.07 8.56 5.44
CA VAL A 148 1.17 8.77 4.51
C VAL A 148 2.20 7.66 4.70
N ALA A 149 2.46 6.89 3.65
CA ALA A 149 3.54 5.93 3.58
C ALA A 149 4.69 6.52 2.76
N THR A 150 5.83 6.77 3.39
CA THR A 150 7.05 7.19 2.69
C THR A 150 7.97 5.99 2.54
N ILE A 151 8.35 5.68 1.30
CA ILE A 151 9.10 4.48 0.97
C ILE A 151 10.54 4.84 0.65
N TYR A 152 11.47 4.14 1.32
CA TYR A 152 12.90 4.33 1.19
C TYR A 152 13.58 3.03 0.80
N ARG A 153 14.80 3.10 0.27
CA ARG A 153 15.69 1.94 0.21
C ARG A 153 16.38 1.77 1.56
N LYS A 154 16.40 0.55 2.08
CA LYS A 154 17.18 0.17 3.26
C LYS A 154 18.67 0.34 2.99
N GLY A 155 19.41 0.82 3.98
CA GLY A 155 20.88 0.82 3.92
C GLY A 155 21.41 -0.60 3.78
N GLY A 156 22.36 -0.82 2.87
CA GLY A 156 22.93 -2.15 2.61
C GLY A 156 21.98 -3.13 1.90
N ALA A 157 20.83 -2.66 1.38
CA ALA A 157 19.92 -3.49 0.61
C ALA A 157 20.66 -4.20 -0.56
N PRO A 158 20.41 -5.50 -0.76
CA PRO A 158 21.08 -6.27 -1.80
C PRO A 158 20.71 -5.77 -3.19
N GLY A 159 21.65 -5.85 -4.14
CA GLY A 159 21.39 -5.78 -5.57
C GLY A 159 21.16 -4.39 -6.19
N CYS A 160 21.65 -3.30 -5.60
CA CYS A 160 22.02 -2.11 -6.40
C CYS A 160 23.55 -2.02 -6.58
N GLN A 161 24.24 -3.15 -6.66
CA GLN A 161 25.69 -3.18 -6.86
C GLN A 161 26.03 -2.86 -8.32
N SER A 162 27.12 -2.14 -8.54
CA SER A 162 27.59 -1.75 -9.88
C SER A 162 28.13 -2.93 -10.70
N ARG A 163 28.32 -4.10 -10.08
CA ARG A 163 28.84 -5.31 -10.71
C ARG A 163 28.09 -6.53 -10.19
N CYS A 164 27.65 -7.34 -11.15
CA CYS A 164 27.47 -8.78 -11.02
C CYS A 164 28.65 -9.40 -11.78
#